data_AF-A0AAF5DKG4-F1
#
_entry.id   AF-A0AAF5DKG4-F1
#
_cell.length_a   1.000
_cell.length_b   1.000
_cell.length_c   1.000
_cell.angle_alpha   90.00
_cell.angle_beta   90.00
_cell.angle_gamma   90.00
#
_symmetry.space_group_name_H-M   'P 1'
#
loop_
_entity.id
_entity.type
_entity.pdbx_description
1 polymer ?
#
loop_
_entity_poly.entity_id
_entity_poly.type
_entity_poly.pdbx_seq_one_letter_code
_entity_poly.pdbx_strand_id
1 'polypeptide(L)'
;MRALDDYYEKNFPEFVALRTKCREILQEEEDLSEIVQLVGKASLAESDKITLEVAKLIKDDFLQQNGYTPYDRYCPFYKTVGMLKNMIGFYDMARHAVDSTAQTDNKITWKVIEDHMKPLMYELTSMKFKNPSTEGEDKIKKDFDDLYEKMSNSFRNLED
;
A
#
# COMPACT_ATOMS: atom_id res chain seq x y z
N MET A 1 -26.39 4.34 -10.44
CA MET A 1 -26.67 3.05 -9.79
C MET A 1 -25.34 2.35 -9.54
N ARG A 2 -24.95 2.14 -8.28
CA ARG A 2 -23.69 1.45 -7.95
C ARG A 2 -23.95 -0.07 -7.90
N ALA A 3 -24.12 -0.66 -9.08
CA ALA A 3 -24.70 -2.01 -9.24
C ALA A 3 -23.93 -3.15 -8.57
N LEU A 4 -22.67 -2.94 -8.18
CA LEU A 4 -21.83 -3.96 -7.55
C LEU A 4 -21.65 -3.75 -6.04
N ASP A 5 -22.12 -2.62 -5.49
CA ASP A 5 -21.85 -2.28 -4.09
C ASP A 5 -22.48 -3.32 -3.15
N ASP A 6 -23.70 -3.79 -3.41
CA ASP A 6 -24.36 -4.83 -2.61
C ASP A 6 -23.56 -6.15 -2.58
N TYR A 7 -22.93 -6.50 -3.70
CA TYR A 7 -22.09 -7.71 -3.77
C TYR A 7 -20.80 -7.51 -2.96
N TYR A 8 -20.15 -6.36 -3.09
CA TYR A 8 -18.93 -6.06 -2.33
C TYR A 8 -19.21 -5.96 -0.84
N GLU A 9 -20.26 -5.28 -0.42
CA GLU A 9 -20.62 -5.18 1.00
C GLU A 9 -20.82 -6.55 1.64
N LYS A 10 -21.41 -7.49 0.89
CA LYS A 10 -21.65 -8.85 1.37
C LYS A 10 -20.39 -9.72 1.44
N ASN A 11 -19.48 -9.61 0.47
CA ASN A 11 -18.39 -10.58 0.30
C ASN A 11 -16.99 -10.00 0.59
N PHE A 12 -16.81 -8.69 0.41
CA PHE A 12 -15.55 -7.95 0.53
C PHE A 12 -15.81 -6.51 1.03
N PRO A 13 -16.37 -6.33 2.23
CA PRO A 13 -16.90 -5.04 2.70
C PRO A 13 -15.85 -3.91 2.70
N GLU A 14 -14.59 -4.24 2.96
CA GLU A 14 -13.47 -3.29 2.94
C GLU A 14 -13.07 -2.81 1.54
N PHE A 15 -13.40 -3.55 0.48
CA PHE A 15 -12.86 -3.29 -0.87
C PHE A 15 -13.28 -1.93 -1.43
N VAL A 16 -14.50 -1.47 -1.16
CA VAL A 16 -14.99 -0.20 -1.72
C VAL A 16 -14.18 0.98 -1.17
N ALA A 17 -13.88 0.97 0.13
CA ALA A 17 -13.05 1.98 0.77
C ALA A 17 -11.61 1.94 0.24
N LEU A 18 -11.02 0.74 0.19
CA LEU A 18 -9.67 0.52 -0.35
C LEU A 18 -9.53 1.01 -1.80
N ARG A 19 -10.50 0.69 -2.66
CA ARG A 19 -10.53 1.15 -4.06
C ARG A 19 -10.60 2.66 -4.15
N THR A 20 -11.40 3.29 -3.29
CA THR A 20 -11.55 4.75 -3.27
C THR A 20 -10.23 5.40 -2.88
N LYS A 21 -9.61 4.94 -1.79
CA LYS A 21 -8.31 5.44 -1.33
C LYS A 21 -7.20 5.25 -2.37
N CYS A 22 -7.16 4.08 -3.02
CA CYS A 22 -6.21 3.80 -4.10
C CYS A 22 -6.33 4.80 -5.26
N ARG A 23 -7.57 5.14 -5.67
CA ARG A 23 -7.79 6.15 -6.72
C ARG A 23 -7.35 7.55 -6.27
N GLU A 24 -7.62 7.92 -5.03
CA GLU A 24 -7.19 9.19 -4.47
C GLU A 24 -5.66 9.31 -4.50
N ILE A 25 -4.93 8.27 -4.05
CA ILE A 25 -3.47 8.24 -4.05
C ILE A 25 -2.90 8.38 -5.47
N LEU A 26 -3.47 7.66 -6.44
CA LEU A 26 -3.01 7.73 -7.83
C LEU A 26 -3.27 9.11 -8.45
N GLN A 27 -4.40 9.74 -8.12
CA GLN A 27 -4.69 11.10 -8.60
C GLN A 27 -3.75 12.13 -7.96
N GLU A 28 -3.53 12.05 -6.65
CA GLU A 28 -2.62 12.95 -5.95
C GLU A 28 -1.18 12.78 -6.44
N GLU A 29 -0.77 11.55 -6.81
CA GLU A 29 0.55 11.34 -7.44
C GLU A 29 0.68 11.99 -8.82
N GLU A 30 -0.39 12.00 -9.63
CA GLU A 30 -0.38 12.69 -10.92
C GLU A 30 -0.14 14.19 -10.73
N ASP A 31 -0.90 14.82 -9.82
CA ASP A 31 -0.77 16.24 -9.48
C ASP A 31 0.63 16.57 -8.93
N LEU A 32 1.15 15.73 -8.03
CA LEU A 32 2.48 15.89 -7.44
C LEU A 32 3.59 15.68 -8.47
N SER A 33 3.42 14.79 -9.45
CA SER A 33 4.44 14.50 -10.45
C SER A 33 4.76 15.71 -11.32
N GLU A 34 3.76 16.53 -11.66
CA GLU A 34 3.98 17.81 -12.36
C GLU A 34 4.82 18.77 -11.51
N ILE A 35 4.51 18.88 -10.21
CA ILE A 35 5.25 19.72 -9.28
C ILE A 35 6.70 19.23 -9.14
N VAL A 36 6.91 17.92 -9.01
CA VAL A 36 8.25 17.30 -8.89
C VAL A 36 9.13 17.65 -10.10
N GLN A 37 8.57 17.66 -11.30
CA GLN A 37 9.32 18.02 -12.51
C GLN A 37 9.79 19.49 -12.51
N LEU A 38 9.05 20.38 -11.84
CA LEU A 38 9.36 21.81 -11.77
C LEU A 38 10.35 22.17 -10.66
N VAL A 39 10.19 21.59 -9.46
CA VAL A 39 10.97 22.01 -8.25
C VAL A 39 11.85 20.92 -7.64
N GLY A 40 11.70 19.67 -8.10
CA GLY A 40 12.41 18.51 -7.55
C GLY A 40 11.75 17.93 -6.29
N LYS A 41 11.89 16.61 -6.12
CA LYS A 41 11.28 15.84 -5.01
C LYS A 41 11.76 16.26 -3.61
N ALA A 42 12.98 16.80 -3.50
CA ALA A 42 13.56 17.20 -2.22
C ALA A 42 12.75 18.31 -1.52
N SER A 43 12.06 19.14 -2.29
CA SER A 43 11.32 20.32 -1.83
C SER A 43 9.90 20.00 -1.34
N LEU A 44 9.43 18.76 -1.53
CA LEU A 44 8.07 18.35 -1.16
C LEU A 44 7.92 18.13 0.35
N ALA A 45 6.67 18.21 0.83
CA ALA A 45 6.32 17.77 2.17
C ALA A 45 6.54 16.25 2.33
N GLU A 46 6.73 15.80 3.58
CA GLU A 46 6.98 14.38 3.86
C GLU A 46 5.77 13.50 3.50
N SER A 47 4.55 14.00 3.68
CA SER A 47 3.30 13.36 3.24
C SER A 47 3.27 13.12 1.74
N ASP A 48 3.73 14.09 0.95
CA ASP A 48 3.70 14.03 -0.50
C ASP A 48 4.74 13.02 -1.02
N LYS A 49 5.91 12.97 -0.35
CA LYS A 49 6.92 11.93 -0.63
C LYS A 49 6.35 10.53 -0.40
N ILE A 50 5.57 10.33 0.66
CA ILE A 50 4.86 9.07 0.92
C ILE A 50 3.86 8.77 -0.21
N THR A 51 3.03 9.74 -0.59
CA THR A 51 2.06 9.56 -1.70
C THR A 51 2.77 9.09 -2.97
N LEU A 52 3.87 9.73 -3.37
CA LEU A 52 4.64 9.34 -4.57
C LEU A 52 5.17 7.90 -4.48
N GLU A 53 5.69 7.49 -3.32
CA GLU A 53 6.30 6.16 -3.15
C GLU A 53 5.26 5.05 -3.07
N VAL A 54 4.14 5.27 -2.37
CA VAL A 54 3.03 4.31 -2.33
C VAL A 54 2.35 4.23 -3.69
N ALA A 55 2.15 5.34 -4.39
CA ALA A 55 1.61 5.31 -5.75
C ALA A 55 2.51 4.50 -6.70
N LYS A 56 3.84 4.62 -6.56
CA LYS A 56 4.79 3.78 -7.29
C LYS A 56 4.61 2.30 -6.94
N LEU A 57 4.52 1.95 -5.66
CA LEU A 57 4.24 0.58 -5.20
C LEU A 57 2.94 0.03 -5.82
N ILE A 58 1.87 0.83 -5.84
CA ILE A 58 0.59 0.45 -6.47
C ILE A 58 0.77 0.21 -7.98
N LYS A 59 1.46 1.10 -8.68
CA LYS A 59 1.67 0.97 -10.13
C LYS A 59 2.48 -0.28 -10.49
N ASP A 60 3.59 -0.51 -9.78
CA ASP A 60 4.55 -1.58 -10.13
C ASP A 60 4.09 -2.96 -9.62
N ASP A 61 3.45 -3.02 -8.44
CA ASP A 61 3.16 -4.29 -7.78
C ASP A 61 1.68 -4.68 -7.75
N PHE A 62 0.76 -3.73 -7.93
CA PHE A 62 -0.69 -4.01 -7.98
C PHE A 62 -1.28 -3.92 -9.39
N LEU A 63 -0.97 -2.85 -10.13
CA LEU A 63 -1.55 -2.61 -11.46
C LEU A 63 -0.83 -3.38 -12.58
N GLN A 64 0.47 -3.62 -12.45
CA GLN A 64 1.23 -4.41 -13.43
C GLN A 64 1.13 -5.91 -13.12
N GLN A 65 0.64 -6.68 -14.10
CA GLN A 65 0.57 -8.14 -14.03
C GLN A 65 1.30 -8.82 -15.20
N ASN A 66 2.07 -9.86 -14.91
CA ASN A 66 2.72 -10.66 -15.95
C ASN A 66 1.91 -11.92 -16.29
N GLY A 67 1.11 -11.81 -17.36
CA GLY A 67 0.24 -12.88 -17.86
C GLY A 67 0.92 -14.19 -18.26
N TYR A 68 2.26 -14.20 -18.43
CA TYR A 68 3.02 -15.41 -18.79
C TYR A 68 3.53 -16.19 -17.57
N THR A 69 3.34 -15.68 -16.35
CA THR A 69 3.85 -16.31 -15.14
C THR A 69 2.79 -17.20 -14.47
N PRO A 70 3.20 -18.28 -13.77
CA PRO A 70 2.25 -19.17 -13.11
C PRO A 70 1.51 -18.52 -11.92
N TYR A 71 2.08 -17.48 -11.32
CA TYR A 71 1.54 -16.81 -10.13
C TYR A 71 0.73 -15.54 -10.43
N ASP A 72 0.86 -14.96 -11.64
CA ASP A 72 0.24 -13.67 -12.00
C ASP A 72 -0.64 -13.73 -13.26
N ARG A 73 -0.77 -14.90 -13.92
CA ARG A 73 -1.71 -15.08 -15.06
C ARG A 73 -3.19 -14.92 -14.68
N TYR A 74 -3.51 -15.12 -13.41
CA TYR A 74 -4.85 -14.99 -12.85
C TYR A 74 -4.74 -14.63 -11.38
N CYS A 75 -5.32 -13.50 -10.98
CA CYS A 75 -5.35 -13.05 -9.60
C CYS A 75 -6.78 -13.23 -9.04
N PRO A 76 -7.00 -14.18 -8.10
CA PRO A 76 -8.30 -14.32 -7.46
C PRO A 76 -8.61 -13.11 -6.58
N PHE A 77 -9.88 -12.81 -6.42
CA PHE A 77 -10.30 -11.54 -5.82
C PHE A 77 -9.84 -11.35 -4.37
N TYR A 78 -9.77 -12.43 -3.57
CA TYR A 78 -9.20 -12.35 -2.21
C TYR A 78 -7.74 -11.90 -2.19
N LYS A 79 -6.95 -12.29 -3.21
CA LYS A 79 -5.54 -11.88 -3.33
C LYS A 79 -5.48 -10.40 -3.69
N THR A 80 -6.31 -9.96 -4.63
CA THR A 80 -6.45 -8.53 -5.00
C THR A 80 -6.82 -7.67 -3.80
N VAL A 81 -7.85 -8.05 -3.03
CA VAL A 81 -8.31 -7.30 -1.86
C VAL A 81 -7.22 -7.27 -0.79
N GLY A 82 -6.58 -8.40 -0.50
CA GLY A 82 -5.53 -8.48 0.53
C GLY A 82 -4.27 -7.69 0.18
N MET A 83 -3.82 -7.73 -1.09
CA MET A 83 -2.72 -6.88 -1.56
C MET A 83 -3.04 -5.41 -1.39
N LEU A 84 -4.23 -4.99 -1.81
CA LEU A 84 -4.65 -3.60 -1.71
C LEU A 84 -4.79 -3.15 -0.25
N LYS A 85 -5.34 -4.00 0.63
CA LYS A 85 -5.44 -3.76 2.07
C LYS A 85 -4.08 -3.46 2.69
N ASN A 86 -3.06 -4.25 2.36
CA ASN A 86 -1.72 -4.06 2.91
C ASN A 86 -1.03 -2.80 2.35
N MET A 87 -1.16 -2.51 1.06
CA MET A 87 -0.59 -1.29 0.46
C MET A 87 -1.23 -0.02 1.02
N ILE A 88 -2.57 0.01 1.16
CA ILE A 88 -3.29 1.14 1.75
C ILE A 88 -3.02 1.24 3.24
N GLY A 89 -2.97 0.12 3.97
CA GLY A 89 -2.60 0.11 5.38
C GLY A 89 -1.23 0.73 5.63
N PHE A 90 -0.23 0.38 4.82
CA PHE A 90 1.10 1.00 4.89
C PHE A 90 1.04 2.51 4.65
N TYR A 91 0.28 2.95 3.64
CA TYR A 91 0.09 4.38 3.35
C TYR A 91 -0.50 5.15 4.53
N ASP A 92 -1.60 4.65 5.10
CA ASP A 92 -2.30 5.31 6.20
C ASP A 92 -1.40 5.38 7.45
N MET A 93 -0.67 4.30 7.76
CA MET A 93 0.28 4.27 8.88
C MET A 93 1.47 5.22 8.66
N ALA A 94 2.04 5.25 7.45
CA ALA A 94 3.15 6.14 7.13
C ALA A 94 2.76 7.62 7.19
N ARG A 95 1.58 7.97 6.63
CA ARG A 95 1.02 9.32 6.74
C ARG A 95 0.78 9.69 8.20
N HIS A 96 0.17 8.80 8.98
CA HIS A 96 -0.09 9.04 10.39
C HIS A 96 1.19 9.35 11.17
N ALA A 97 2.23 8.52 11.02
CA ALA A 97 3.50 8.70 11.72
C ALA A 97 4.18 10.05 11.40
N VAL A 98 4.12 10.47 10.14
CA VAL A 98 4.68 11.77 9.71
C VAL A 98 3.84 12.94 10.23
N ASP A 99 2.52 12.85 10.12
CA ASP A 99 1.61 13.95 10.48
C ASP A 99 1.54 14.14 12.01
N SER A 100 1.55 13.03 12.78
CA SER A 100 1.48 13.06 14.25
C SER A 100 2.75 13.61 14.90
N THR A 101 3.91 13.41 14.27
CA THR A 101 5.22 13.88 14.76
C THR A 101 5.70 15.17 14.10
N ALA A 102 4.89 15.79 13.22
CA ALA A 102 5.30 16.97 12.45
C ALA A 102 5.71 18.18 13.31
N GLN A 103 5.17 18.30 14.54
CA GLN A 103 5.42 19.40 15.48
C GLN A 103 6.26 18.97 16.70
N THR A 104 6.76 17.74 16.73
CA THR A 104 7.61 17.25 17.83
C THR A 104 9.09 17.40 17.46
N ASP A 105 9.96 17.41 18.47
CA ASP A 105 11.42 17.45 18.24
C ASP A 105 11.93 16.19 17.50
N ASN A 106 11.22 15.07 17.65
CA ASN A 106 11.51 13.78 17.02
C ASN A 106 10.66 13.55 15.77
N LYS A 107 10.65 14.52 14.85
CA LYS A 107 9.88 14.42 13.60
C LYS A 107 10.27 13.18 12.80
N ILE A 108 9.30 12.32 12.53
CA ILE A 108 9.45 11.21 11.59
C ILE A 108 9.38 11.77 10.18
N THR A 109 10.36 11.38 9.36
CA THR A 109 10.40 11.72 7.93
C THR A 109 10.21 10.46 7.11
N TRP A 110 9.87 10.60 5.83
CA TRP A 110 9.83 9.47 4.90
C TRP A 110 11.15 8.72 4.91
N LYS A 111 12.28 9.43 5.02
CA LYS A 111 13.60 8.79 5.03
C LYS A 111 13.78 7.83 6.21
N VAL A 112 13.29 8.22 7.39
CA VAL A 112 13.31 7.38 8.59
C VAL A 112 12.43 6.15 8.39
N ILE A 113 11.23 6.31 7.84
CA ILE A 113 10.31 5.21 7.53
C ILE A 113 10.96 4.25 6.51
N GLU A 114 11.50 4.77 5.41
CA GLU A 114 12.17 3.99 4.36
C GLU A 114 13.30 3.14 4.96
N ASP A 115 14.14 3.73 5.80
CA ASP A 115 15.29 3.02 6.36
C ASP A 115 14.89 1.94 7.38
N HIS A 116 13.85 2.16 8.19
CA HIS A 116 13.37 1.16 9.16
C HIS A 116 12.46 0.09 8.53
N MET A 117 11.66 0.47 7.53
CA MET A 117 10.61 -0.39 6.95
C MET A 117 11.04 -1.10 5.67
N LYS A 118 12.30 -0.97 5.21
CA LYS A 118 12.85 -1.69 4.04
C LYS A 118 12.46 -3.16 3.95
N PRO A 119 12.56 -3.97 5.03
CA PRO A 119 12.14 -5.38 4.97
C PRO A 119 10.65 -5.55 4.67
N LEU A 120 9.81 -4.72 5.27
CA LEU A 120 8.36 -4.76 5.08
C LEU A 120 7.94 -4.24 3.71
N MET A 121 8.62 -3.21 3.19
CA MET A 121 8.41 -2.73 1.83
C MET A 121 8.76 -3.82 0.80
N TYR A 122 9.81 -4.61 1.06
CA TYR A 122 10.12 -5.77 0.23
C TYR A 122 9.03 -6.85 0.32
N GLU A 123 8.50 -7.14 1.52
CA GLU A 123 7.37 -8.06 1.68
C GLU A 123 6.11 -7.56 0.93
N LEU A 124 5.82 -6.26 0.95
CA LEU A 124 4.72 -5.63 0.21
C LEU A 124 4.86 -5.82 -1.31
N THR A 125 6.02 -5.50 -1.87
CA THR A 125 6.32 -5.74 -3.29
C THR A 125 6.22 -7.23 -3.65
N SER A 126 6.62 -8.10 -2.73
CA SER A 126 6.65 -9.54 -2.97
C SER A 126 5.28 -10.22 -2.92
N MET A 127 4.23 -9.53 -2.46
CA MET A 127 2.88 -10.11 -2.35
C MET A 127 2.35 -10.65 -3.69
N LYS A 128 2.72 -10.01 -4.81
CA LYS A 128 2.29 -10.45 -6.15
C LYS A 128 2.79 -11.85 -6.52
N PHE A 129 3.91 -12.29 -5.94
CA PHE A 129 4.51 -13.61 -6.23
C PHE A 129 3.82 -14.77 -5.52
N LYS A 130 2.88 -14.50 -4.60
CA LYS A 130 2.05 -15.55 -3.98
C LYS A 130 1.29 -16.31 -5.06
N ASN A 131 1.42 -17.63 -5.10
CA ASN A 131 0.83 -18.44 -6.15
C ASN A 131 -0.50 -19.08 -5.67
N PRO A 132 -1.65 -18.62 -6.19
CA PRO A 132 -2.96 -19.12 -5.76
C PRO A 132 -3.15 -20.62 -6.00
N SER A 133 -2.49 -21.17 -7.02
CA SER A 133 -2.65 -22.58 -7.40
C SER A 133 -1.90 -23.54 -6.47
N THR A 134 -0.82 -23.07 -5.83
CA THR A 134 0.05 -23.92 -4.99
C THR A 134 -0.06 -23.62 -3.51
N GLU A 135 -0.37 -22.38 -3.12
CA GLU A 135 -0.41 -21.96 -1.71
C GLU A 135 -1.80 -22.07 -1.09
N GLY A 136 -2.87 -21.94 -1.88
CA GLY A 136 -4.24 -21.97 -1.40
C GLY A 136 -4.69 -20.64 -0.76
N GLU A 137 -6.01 -20.45 -0.70
CA GLU A 137 -6.63 -19.20 -0.24
C GLU A 137 -6.31 -18.89 1.23
N ASP A 138 -6.49 -19.87 2.13
CA ASP A 138 -6.32 -19.66 3.57
C ASP A 138 -4.89 -19.25 3.94
N LYS A 139 -3.90 -19.86 3.30
CA LYS A 139 -2.50 -19.52 3.52
C LYS A 139 -2.19 -18.11 3.04
N ILE A 140 -2.66 -17.73 1.84
CA ILE A 140 -2.42 -16.39 1.28
C ILE A 140 -3.06 -15.32 2.16
N LYS A 141 -4.32 -15.54 2.60
CA LYS A 141 -4.99 -14.61 3.53
C LYS A 141 -4.21 -14.46 4.83
N LYS A 142 -3.82 -15.59 5.43
CA LYS A 142 -3.01 -15.58 6.66
C LYS A 142 -1.70 -14.82 6.47
N ASP A 143 -0.96 -15.10 5.40
CA ASP A 143 0.32 -14.43 5.12
C ASP A 143 0.13 -12.91 4.96
N PHE A 144 -1.01 -12.46 4.40
CA PHE A 144 -1.32 -11.05 4.27
C PHE A 144 -1.74 -10.40 5.59
N ASP A 145 -2.55 -11.08 6.41
CA ASP A 145 -2.90 -10.59 7.75
C ASP A 145 -1.67 -10.54 8.67
N ASP A 146 -0.79 -11.55 8.61
CA ASP A 146 0.48 -11.59 9.35
C ASP A 146 1.38 -10.41 8.92
N LEU A 147 1.43 -10.08 7.63
CA LEU A 147 2.18 -8.91 7.13
C LEU A 147 1.57 -7.60 7.64
N TYR A 148 0.24 -7.47 7.65
CA TYR A 148 -0.43 -6.29 8.19
C TYR A 148 -0.06 -6.07 9.67
N GLU A 149 -0.13 -7.12 10.48
CA GLU A 149 0.24 -7.06 11.90
C GLU A 149 1.71 -6.70 12.11
N LYS A 150 2.63 -7.27 11.31
CA LYS A 150 4.05 -6.88 11.37
C LYS A 150 4.25 -5.40 11.07
N MET A 151 3.56 -4.86 10.05
CA MET A 151 3.63 -3.43 9.73
C MET A 151 3.10 -2.58 10.88
N SER A 152 1.91 -2.90 11.41
CA SER A 152 1.32 -2.17 12.53
C SER A 152 2.17 -2.21 13.80
N ASN A 153 2.85 -3.33 14.08
CA ASN A 153 3.79 -3.40 15.20
C ASN A 153 5.06 -2.57 14.93
N SER A 154 5.57 -2.58 13.71
CA SER A 154 6.78 -1.83 13.36
C SER A 154 6.55 -0.32 13.38
N PHE A 155 5.38 0.17 12.94
CA PHE A 155 5.03 1.59 13.05
C PHE A 155 4.84 2.04 14.49
N ARG A 156 4.23 1.21 15.35
CA ARG A 156 4.15 1.49 16.80
C ARG A 156 5.54 1.67 17.42
N ASN A 157 6.45 0.73 17.14
CA ASN A 157 7.83 0.81 17.63
C ASN A 157 8.63 1.99 17.04
N LEU A 158 8.17 2.60 15.94
CA LEU A 158 8.82 3.77 15.34
C LEU A 158 8.37 5.07 16.02
N GLU A 159 7.16 5.08 16.58
CA GLU A 159 6.56 6.23 17.26
C GLU A 159 6.94 6.31 18.76
N ASP A 160 7.34 5.18 19.36
CA ASP A 160 7.84 5.07 20.74
C ASP A 160 9.31 5.54 20.89
#